data_AF-A0A1F4U1R1-F1
#
_entry.id   AF-A0A1F4U1R1-F1
#
_cell.length_a   1.000
_cell.length_b   1.000
_cell.length_c   1.000
_cell.angle_alpha   90.00
_cell.angle_beta   90.00
_cell.angle_gamma   90.00
#
_symmetry.space_group_name_H-M   'P 1'
#
loop_
_entity.id
_entity.type
_entity.pdbx_description
1 polymer ?
#
loop_
_entity_poly.entity_id
_entity_poly.type
_entity_poly.pdbx_seq_one_letter_code
_entity_poly.pdbx_strand_id
1 'polypeptide(L)'
;EITVLSKVLSNAEKPLVVIIGGAKIEDKLPVIEKFLKIADLVLLGGKLSQEWKGSVASNLRLPIDYALEKKDIGPKTIASYL
;
A
#
# COMPACT_ATOMS: atom_id res chain seq x y z
N GLU A 1 18.66 -1.87 9.91
CA GLU A 1 17.61 -1.90 8.88
C GLU A 1 17.14 -3.32 8.54
N ILE A 2 18.05 -4.21 8.12
CA ILE A 2 17.71 -5.60 7.71
C ILE A 2 16.98 -6.39 8.82
N THR A 3 17.44 -6.31 10.08
CA THR A 3 16.86 -7.08 11.21
C THR A 3 15.38 -6.76 11.47
N VAL A 4 14.99 -5.49 11.32
CA VAL A 4 13.60 -5.06 11.52
C VAL A 4 12.72 -5.60 10.40
N LEU A 5 13.18 -5.48 9.15
CA LEU A 5 12.48 -6.01 7.99
C LEU A 5 12.34 -7.54 8.08
N SER A 6 13.41 -8.25 8.46
CA SER A 6 13.39 -9.70 8.67
C SER A 6 12.39 -10.11 9.76
N LYS A 7 12.29 -9.38 10.88
CA LYS A 7 11.30 -9.68 11.93
C LYS A 7 9.86 -9.53 11.42
N VAL A 8 9.57 -8.45 10.69
CA VAL A 8 8.24 -8.20 10.10
C VAL A 8 7.88 -9.25 9.06
N LEU A 9 8.86 -9.72 8.27
CA LEU A 9 8.62 -10.72 7.24
C LEU A 9 8.41 -12.14 7.79
N SER A 10 8.96 -12.45 8.98
CA SER A 10 8.91 -13.80 9.57
C SER A 10 7.84 -13.95 10.65
N ASN A 11 7.63 -12.94 11.50
CA ASN A 11 6.66 -13.00 12.60
C ASN A 11 6.26 -11.57 13.03
N ALA A 12 5.53 -10.87 12.16
CA ALA A 12 4.98 -9.56 12.49
C ALA A 12 3.91 -9.66 13.58
N GLU A 13 3.96 -8.74 14.54
CA GLU A 13 2.88 -8.52 15.48
C GLU A 13 1.63 -8.07 14.72
N LYS A 14 0.47 -8.58 15.13
CA LYS A 14 -0.80 -8.43 14.45
C LYS A 14 -1.69 -7.42 15.19
N PRO A 15 -2.42 -6.55 14.46
CA PRO A 15 -2.51 -6.47 12.99
C PRO A 15 -1.28 -5.78 12.35
N LEU A 16 -0.78 -6.37 11.26
CA LEU A 16 0.25 -5.78 10.41
C LEU A 16 -0.42 -4.92 9.33
N VAL A 17 -0.20 -3.61 9.43
CA VAL A 17 -0.60 -2.63 8.41
C VAL A 17 0.64 -2.17 7.65
N VAL A 18 0.58 -2.23 6.32
CA VAL A 18 1.68 -1.84 5.44
C VAL A 18 1.23 -0.70 4.54
N ILE A 19 2.02 0.37 4.48
CA ILE A 19 1.79 1.51 3.59
C ILE A 19 2.93 1.56 2.58
N ILE A 20 2.60 1.51 1.28
CA ILE A 20 3.58 1.51 0.20
C ILE A 20 3.29 2.68 -0.73
N GLY A 21 4.18 3.67 -0.71
CA GLY A 21 4.23 4.76 -1.69
C GLY A 21 5.39 4.62 -2.66
N GLY A 22 5.43 5.47 -3.70
CA GLY A 22 6.52 5.48 -4.67
C GLY A 22 6.13 6.06 -6.03
N ALA A 23 7.11 6.10 -6.94
CA ALA A 23 6.99 6.71 -8.27
C ALA A 23 6.99 5.71 -9.44
N LYS A 24 7.35 4.45 -9.21
CA LYS A 24 7.48 3.39 -10.22
C LYS A 24 6.95 2.06 -9.66
N ILE A 25 5.94 1.50 -10.31
CA ILE A 25 5.29 0.27 -9.86
C ILE A 25 6.14 -0.97 -10.12
N GLU A 26 6.94 -0.97 -11.18
CA GLU A 26 7.73 -2.12 -11.62
C GLU A 26 8.73 -2.55 -10.54
N ASP A 27 9.39 -1.57 -9.91
CA ASP A 27 10.39 -1.81 -8.86
C ASP A 27 9.75 -2.27 -7.53
N LYS A 28 8.46 -2.00 -7.34
CA LYS A 28 7.75 -2.23 -6.07
C LYS A 28 6.79 -3.42 -6.13
N LEU A 29 6.46 -3.93 -7.31
CA LEU A 29 5.52 -5.03 -7.50
C LEU A 29 5.89 -6.27 -6.67
N PRO A 30 7.16 -6.76 -6.65
CA PRO A 30 7.51 -7.94 -5.86
C PRO A 30 7.34 -7.73 -4.34
N VAL A 31 7.55 -6.49 -3.89
CA VAL A 31 7.38 -6.11 -2.48
C VAL A 31 5.90 -6.05 -2.11
N ILE A 32 5.08 -5.46 -2.98
CA ILE A 32 3.61 -5.40 -2.81
C ILE A 32 3.05 -6.82 -2.73
N GLU A 33 3.39 -7.69 -3.68
CA GLU A 33 2.94 -9.09 -3.70
C GLU A 33 3.33 -9.87 -2.45
N LYS A 34 4.52 -9.61 -1.91
CA LYS A 34 4.96 -10.24 -0.66
C LYS A 34 4.11 -9.77 0.52
N PHE A 35 3.88 -8.46 0.65
CA PHE A 35 3.10 -7.92 1.76
C PHE A 35 1.62 -8.26 1.67
N LEU A 36 1.04 -8.37 0.46
CA LEU A 36 -0.34 -8.84 0.28
C LEU A 36 -0.59 -10.22 0.88
N LYS A 37 0.44 -11.07 1.02
CA LYS A 37 0.34 -12.42 1.61
C LYS A 37 0.43 -12.43 3.14
N ILE A 38 1.06 -11.43 3.76
CA ILE A 38 1.39 -11.45 5.20
C ILE A 38 0.72 -10.33 5.99
N ALA A 39 0.37 -9.21 5.36
CA ALA A 39 -0.23 -8.06 6.01
C ALA A 39 -1.76 -8.21 6.07
N ASP A 40 -2.33 -7.73 7.16
CA ASP A 40 -3.79 -7.69 7.35
C ASP A 40 -4.39 -6.53 6.56
N LEU A 41 -3.61 -5.47 6.34
CA LEU A 41 -3.98 -4.34 5.50
C LEU A 41 -2.76 -3.82 4.73
N VAL A 42 -2.93 -3.59 3.43
CA VAL A 42 -1.96 -2.93 2.55
C VAL A 42 -2.60 -1.70 1.94
N LEU A 43 -2.00 -0.53 2.17
CA LEU A 43 -2.37 0.73 1.52
C LEU A 43 -1.34 1.07 0.46
N LEU A 44 -1.77 1.23 -0.80
CA LEU A 44 -0.91 1.80 -1.84
C LEU A 44 -1.23 3.28 -1.99
N GLY A 45 -0.21 4.12 -1.98
CA GLY A 45 -0.36 5.56 -2.16
C GLY A 45 0.42 6.12 -3.33
N GLY A 46 0.13 7.37 -3.67
CA GLY A 46 0.86 8.14 -4.68
C GLY A 46 0.71 7.56 -6.09
N LYS A 47 1.80 7.59 -6.85
CA LYS A 47 1.78 7.14 -8.25
C LYS A 47 1.61 5.62 -8.37
N LEU A 48 2.02 4.85 -7.37
CA LEU A 48 1.85 3.39 -7.35
C LEU A 48 0.37 2.97 -7.42
N SER A 49 -0.50 3.66 -6.67
CA SER A 49 -1.92 3.32 -6.68
C SER A 49 -2.63 3.77 -7.95
N GLN A 50 -2.11 4.80 -8.63
CA GLN A 50 -2.61 5.24 -9.94
C GLN A 50 -2.25 4.25 -11.06
N GLU A 51 -1.06 3.65 -10.98
CA GLU A 51 -0.55 2.69 -11.96
C GLU A 51 -0.93 1.25 -11.66
N TRP A 52 -1.62 0.99 -10.53
CA TRP A 52 -2.03 -0.34 -10.14
C TRP A 52 -3.03 -0.93 -11.14
N LYS A 53 -2.59 -1.95 -11.88
CA LYS A 53 -3.41 -2.70 -12.85
C LYS A 53 -3.69 -4.14 -12.42
N GLY A 54 -3.20 -4.54 -11.24
CA GLY A 54 -3.40 -5.88 -10.71
C GLY A 54 -4.77 -6.08 -10.08
N SER A 55 -5.10 -7.32 -9.74
CA SER A 55 -6.31 -7.65 -8.99
C SER A 55 -6.30 -6.96 -7.62
N VAL A 56 -7.44 -6.42 -7.21
CA VAL A 56 -7.60 -5.82 -5.87
C VAL A 56 -7.92 -6.94 -4.88
N ALA A 57 -6.94 -7.29 -4.04
CA ALA A 57 -7.13 -8.23 -2.95
C ALA A 57 -8.00 -7.64 -1.84
N SER A 58 -8.62 -8.48 -1.00
CA SER A 58 -9.50 -8.03 0.09
C SER A 58 -8.80 -7.16 1.14
N ASN A 59 -7.51 -7.37 1.33
CA ASN A 59 -6.65 -6.60 2.24
C ASN A 59 -5.95 -5.42 1.55
N LEU A 60 -6.20 -5.15 0.26
CA LEU A 60 -5.61 -4.04 -0.48
C LEU A 60 -6.55 -2.82 -0.50
N ARG A 61 -6.04 -1.67 -0.07
CA ARG A 61 -6.72 -0.37 -0.15
C ARG A 61 -6.00 0.54 -1.14
N LEU A 62 -6.78 1.06 -2.08
CA LEU A 62 -6.37 2.08 -3.05
C LEU A 62 -7.18 3.36 -2.79
N PRO A 63 -6.58 4.55 -2.96
CA PRO A 63 -7.31 5.79 -2.99
C PRO A 63 -8.37 5.78 -4.09
N ILE A 64 -9.58 6.24 -3.76
CA ILE A 64 -10.70 6.38 -4.71
C ILE A 64 -10.60 7.70 -5.50
N ASP A 65 -9.80 8.64 -5.00
CA ASP A 65 -9.50 9.91 -5.64
C ASP A 65 -8.10 10.40 -5.23
N TYR A 66 -7.62 11.40 -5.97
CA TYR A 66 -6.29 11.98 -5.80
C TYR A 66 -6.39 13.50 -5.70
N ALA A 67 -5.55 14.10 -4.86
CA ALA A 67 -5.44 15.56 -4.77
C ALA A 67 -4.85 16.12 -6.08
N LEU A 68 -5.57 17.09 -6.67
CA LEU A 68 -5.29 17.68 -7.99
C LEU A 68 -3.85 18.20 -8.16
N GLU A 69 -3.22 18.66 -7.07
CA GLU A 69 -1.92 19.36 -7.16
C GLU A 69 -0.73 18.56 -6.64
N LYS A 70 -0.92 17.45 -5.91
CA LYS A 70 0.17 16.85 -5.12
C LYS A 70 0.39 15.35 -5.27
N LYS A 71 -0.32 14.66 -6.18
CA LYS A 71 -0.27 13.19 -6.29
C LYS A 71 -0.46 12.51 -4.92
N ASP A 72 -1.30 13.12 -4.10
CA ASP A 72 -1.58 12.72 -2.73
C ASP A 72 -3.01 12.17 -2.63
N ILE A 73 -3.38 11.61 -1.48
CA ILE A 73 -4.71 11.06 -1.22
C ILE A 73 -5.76 12.18 -1.32
N GLY A 74 -6.82 11.95 -2.10
CA GLY A 74 -7.86 12.95 -2.32
C GLY A 74 -8.89 13.05 -1.17
N PRO A 75 -9.66 14.15 -1.14
CA PRO A 75 -10.63 14.41 -0.08
C PRO A 75 -11.75 13.36 -0.01
N LYS A 76 -12.16 12.74 -1.12
CA LYS A 76 -13.19 11.68 -1.08
C LYS A 76 -12.66 10.42 -0.40
N THR A 77 -11.41 10.06 -0.67
CA THR A 77 -10.73 8.95 -0.02
C THR A 77 -10.67 9.19 1.47
N ILE A 78 -10.23 10.38 1.89
CA ILE A 78 -10.20 10.75 3.32
C ILE A 78 -11.60 10.62 3.93
N ALA A 79 -12.63 11.16 3.27
CA ALA A 79 -14.01 11.10 3.76
C ALA A 79 -14.59 9.66 3.84
N SER A 80 -14.06 8.69 3.09
CA SER A 80 -14.50 7.29 3.18
C SER A 80 -14.00 6.55 4.43
N TYR A 81 -13.04 7.14 5.15
CA TYR A 81 -12.46 6.57 6.37
C TYR A 81 -12.73 7.43 7.63
N LEU A 82 -13.51 8.51 7.49
CA LEU A 82 -14.04 9.33 8.59
C LEU A 82 -15.49 8.94 8.89
#